data_AF-A0AAV9ZKD6-F1
#
_entry.id   AF-A0AAV9ZKD6-F1
#
_cell.length_a   1.000
_cell.length_b   1.000
_cell.length_c   1.000
_cell.angle_alpha   90.00
_cell.angle_beta   90.00
_cell.angle_gamma   90.00
#
_symmetry.space_group_name_H-M   'P 1'
#
loop_
_entity.id
_entity.type
_entity.pdbx_description
1 polymer ?
#
loop_
_entity_poly.entity_id
_entity_poly.type
_entity_poly.pdbx_seq_one_letter_code
_entity_poly.pdbx_strand_id
1 'polypeptide(L)'
;TLEFARLKMEIYQRVLTVIFSSLRGRSWHGEPIRCPDGRDRMFHPGIFIDSLDGKEAAYFNACRAALANHPCPKCLVFKTDLHKITGDF
;
A
#
# COMPACT_ATOMS: atom_id res chain seq x y z
N THR A 1 -15.73 16.77 4.51
CA THR A 1 -16.66 16.28 3.47
C THR A 1 -15.98 15.18 2.66
N LEU A 2 -16.72 14.43 1.83
CA LEU A 2 -16.16 13.39 0.97
C LEU A 2 -15.12 13.94 -0.02
N GLU A 3 -15.36 15.14 -0.54
CA GLU A 3 -14.45 15.84 -1.44
C GLU A 3 -13.11 16.15 -0.78
N PHE A 4 -13.13 16.63 0.47
CA PHE A 4 -11.91 16.90 1.22
C PHE A 4 -11.09 15.63 1.48
N ALA A 5 -11.76 14.50 1.77
CA ALA A 5 -11.06 13.22 1.93
C ALA A 5 -10.39 12.77 0.63
N ARG A 6 -11.06 12.95 -0.53
CA ARG A 6 -10.48 12.66 -1.85
C ARG A 6 -9.27 13.56 -2.14
N LEU A 7 -9.41 14.86 -1.91
CA LEU A 7 -8.32 15.83 -2.10
C LEU A 7 -7.11 15.47 -1.24
N LYS A 8 -7.33 15.12 0.04
CA LYS A 8 -6.26 14.67 0.93
C LYS A 8 -5.53 13.47 0.33
N MET A 9 -6.26 12.40 -0.04
CA MET A 9 -5.67 11.21 -0.67
C MET A 9 -4.81 11.55 -1.88
N GLU A 10 -5.31 12.42 -2.76
CA GLU A 10 -4.64 12.81 -3.99
C GLU A 10 -3.33 13.56 -3.71
N ILE A 11 -3.34 14.48 -2.74
CA ILE A 11 -2.14 15.19 -2.27
C ILE A 11 -1.11 14.20 -1.71
N TYR A 12 -1.52 13.29 -0.81
CA TYR A 12 -0.60 12.30 -0.25
C TYR A 12 0.03 11.44 -1.34
N GLN A 13 -0.76 10.92 -2.28
CA GLN A 13 -0.26 10.10 -3.38
C GLN A 13 0.75 10.86 -4.27
N ARG A 14 0.53 12.15 -4.49
CA ARG A 14 1.50 13.00 -5.21
C ARG A 14 2.78 13.23 -4.42
N VAL A 15 2.70 13.48 -3.12
CA VAL A 15 3.87 13.60 -2.25
C VAL A 15 4.68 12.30 -2.24
N LEU A 16 4.02 11.15 -2.05
CA LEU A 16 4.69 9.84 -2.04
C LEU A 16 5.36 9.53 -3.38
N THR A 17 4.76 9.93 -4.51
CA THR A 17 5.38 9.79 -5.84
C THR A 17 6.72 10.54 -5.93
N VAL A 18 6.83 11.71 -5.31
CA VAL A 18 8.08 12.49 -5.28
C VAL A 18 9.08 11.85 -4.32
N ILE A 19 8.68 11.55 -3.09
CA ILE A 19 9.55 10.97 -2.05
C ILE A 19 10.14 9.63 -2.52
N PHE A 20 9.33 8.77 -3.12
CA PHE A 20 9.76 7.45 -3.58
C PHE A 20 10.17 7.40 -5.05
N SER A 21 10.35 8.56 -5.70
CA SER A 21 10.79 8.63 -7.09
C SER A 21 12.11 7.87 -7.33
N SER A 22 13.04 7.94 -6.38
CA SER A 22 14.34 7.24 -6.40
C SER A 22 14.22 5.71 -6.21
N LEU A 23 13.09 5.23 -5.69
CA LEU A 23 12.81 3.81 -5.52
C LEU A 23 12.11 3.20 -6.73
N ARG A 24 11.56 4.03 -7.63
CA ARG A 24 10.77 3.54 -8.77
C ARG A 24 11.54 2.52 -9.61
N GLY A 25 12.75 2.83 -10.08
CA GLY A 25 13.54 1.87 -10.87
C GLY A 25 13.83 0.57 -10.09
N ARG A 26 14.22 0.71 -8.82
CA ARG A 26 14.54 -0.41 -7.94
C ARG A 26 13.31 -1.26 -7.61
N SER A 27 12.11 -0.70 -7.51
CA SER A 27 10.89 -1.49 -7.24
C SER A 27 10.56 -2.45 -8.40
N TRP A 28 10.83 -2.04 -9.64
CA TRP A 28 10.59 -2.87 -10.83
C TRP A 28 11.71 -3.89 -11.07
N HIS A 29 12.96 -3.44 -10.96
CA HIS A 29 14.10 -4.25 -11.35
C HIS A 29 14.75 -4.99 -10.19
N GLY A 30 14.57 -4.51 -8.97
CA GLY A 30 15.31 -4.94 -7.78
C GLY A 30 16.65 -4.22 -7.64
N GLU A 31 17.32 -4.44 -6.52
CA GLU A 31 18.67 -4.01 -6.23
C GLU A 31 19.45 -5.20 -5.63
N PRO A 32 20.60 -5.59 -6.21
CA PRO A 32 21.40 -6.67 -5.65
C PRO A 32 22.11 -6.19 -4.39
N ILE A 33 21.89 -6.89 -3.27
CA ILE A 33 22.54 -6.59 -1.99
C ILE A 33 23.38 -7.80 -1.59
N ARG A 34 24.66 -7.55 -1.28
CA ARG A 34 25.54 -8.55 -0.69
C ARG A 34 25.16 -8.76 0.77
N CYS A 35 24.70 -9.95 1.10
CA CYS A 35 24.34 -10.31 2.46
C CYS A 35 25.57 -10.75 3.29
N PRO A 36 25.47 -10.77 4.63
CA PRO A 36 26.56 -11.19 5.52
C PRO A 36 27.04 -12.63 5.30
N ASP A 37 26.21 -13.49 4.73
CA ASP A 37 26.55 -14.86 4.35
C ASP A 37 27.32 -14.95 3.01
N GLY A 38 27.73 -13.81 2.45
CA GLY A 38 28.52 -13.71 1.24
C GLY A 38 27.71 -13.87 -0.06
N ARG A 39 26.39 -14.09 0.02
CA ARG A 39 25.53 -14.26 -1.16
C ARG A 39 24.90 -12.94 -1.58
N ASP A 40 24.87 -12.68 -2.88
CA ASP A 40 24.09 -11.59 -3.46
C ASP A 40 22.63 -12.01 -3.58
N ARG A 41 21.71 -11.15 -3.10
CA ARG A 41 20.26 -11.35 -3.21
C ARG A 41 19.63 -10.13 -3.84
N MET A 42 18.65 -10.34 -4.71
CA MET A 42 17.90 -9.25 -5.32
C MET A 42 16.80 -8.78 -4.36
N PHE A 43 16.93 -7.55 -3.86
CA PHE A 43 15.92 -6.92 -3.02
C PHE A 43 15.12 -5.92 -3.85
N HIS A 44 13.81 -6.09 -3.90
CA HIS A 44 12.94 -5.04 -4.40
C HIS A 44 12.57 -4.18 -3.19
N PRO A 45 12.87 -2.85 -3.18
CA PRO A 45 12.29 -1.93 -2.22
C PRO A 45 10.80 -1.79 -2.55
N GLY A 46 10.04 -2.84 -2.24
CA GLY A 46 8.63 -2.73 -1.98
C GLY A 46 8.54 -2.06 -0.63
N ILE A 47 7.92 -0.89 -0.57
CA ILE A 47 7.27 -0.46 0.67
C ILE A 47 6.38 -1.65 1.03
N PHE A 48 6.76 -2.40 2.05
CA PHE A 48 6.05 -3.62 2.41
C PHE A 48 4.64 -3.21 2.82
N ILE A 49 3.69 -3.36 1.90
CA ILE A 49 2.28 -3.10 2.14
C ILE A 49 1.82 -3.92 3.37
N ASP A 50 2.44 -5.07 3.61
CA ASP A 50 2.21 -5.94 4.77
C ASP A 50 2.67 -5.36 6.12
N SER A 51 3.47 -4.29 6.14
CA SER A 51 3.90 -3.59 7.37
C SER A 51 3.22 -2.24 7.55
N LEU A 52 2.29 -1.87 6.67
CA LEU A 52 1.54 -0.63 6.78
C LEU A 52 0.43 -0.78 7.82
N ASP A 53 0.22 0.26 8.64
CA ASP A 53 -0.97 0.29 9.47
C ASP A 53 -2.24 0.37 8.60
N GLY A 54 -3.42 0.09 9.16
CA GLY A 54 -4.65 0.05 8.36
C GLY A 54 -5.00 1.37 7.65
N LYS A 55 -4.55 2.52 8.16
CA LYS A 55 -4.76 3.81 7.48
C LYS A 55 -3.77 3.98 6.36
N GLU A 56 -2.50 3.68 6.58
CA GLU A 56 -1.44 3.71 5.58
C GLU A 56 -1.77 2.76 4.43
N ALA A 57 -2.15 1.52 4.72
CA ALA A 57 -2.58 0.55 3.72
C ALA A 57 -3.77 1.09 2.89
N ALA A 58 -4.75 1.73 3.53
CA ALA A 58 -5.84 2.36 2.82
C ALA A 58 -5.36 3.54 1.95
N TYR A 59 -4.42 4.35 2.43
CA TYR A 59 -3.80 5.42 1.65
C TYR A 59 -3.13 4.87 0.39
N PHE A 60 -2.23 3.89 0.53
CA PHE A 60 -1.49 3.26 -0.57
C PHE A 60 -2.41 2.59 -1.59
N ASN A 61 -3.50 1.97 -1.13
CA ASN A 61 -4.50 1.32 -1.98
C ASN A 61 -5.57 2.29 -2.53
N ALA A 62 -5.41 3.60 -2.36
CA ALA A 62 -6.40 4.60 -2.76
C ALA A 62 -7.82 4.36 -2.20
N CYS A 63 -7.91 3.70 -1.05
CA CYS A 63 -9.15 3.35 -0.38
C CYS A 63 -9.52 4.40 0.67
N ARG A 64 -10.82 4.60 0.90
CA ARG A 64 -11.33 5.59 1.87
C ARG A 64 -11.33 5.08 3.32
N ALA A 65 -10.50 4.08 3.63
CA ALA A 65 -10.46 3.40 4.92
C ALA A 65 -11.87 3.08 5.45
N ALA A 66 -12.18 3.48 6.69
CA ALA A 66 -13.48 3.27 7.32
C ALA A 66 -14.69 3.90 6.59
N LEU A 67 -14.47 4.88 5.70
CA LEU A 67 -15.53 5.50 4.91
C LEU A 67 -15.78 4.78 3.56
N ALA A 68 -14.98 3.78 3.22
CA ALA A 68 -15.16 3.03 1.99
C ALA A 68 -16.35 2.07 2.08
N ASN A 69 -17.12 1.97 1.00
CA ASN A 69 -18.12 0.91 0.86
C ASN A 69 -17.46 -0.46 0.70
N HIS A 70 -16.28 -0.51 0.09
CA HIS A 70 -15.44 -1.70 -0.04
C HIS A 70 -14.04 -1.33 0.47
N PRO A 71 -13.74 -1.56 1.76
CA PRO A 71 -12.52 -1.02 2.39
C PRO A 71 -11.24 -1.75 1.99
N CYS A 72 -11.34 -2.96 1.48
CA CYS A 72 -10.20 -3.70 0.95
C CYS A 72 -10.43 -3.96 -0.55
N PRO A 73 -9.51 -3.52 -1.43
CA PRO A 73 -9.65 -3.69 -2.88
C PRO A 73 -9.39 -5.13 -3.32
N LYS A 74 -8.78 -5.96 -2.45
CA LYS A 74 -8.53 -7.38 -2.70
C LYS A 74 -9.78 -8.22 -2.48
N CYS A 75 -10.47 -8.02 -1.35
CA CYS A 75 -11.67 -8.81 -1.03
C CYS A 75 -12.95 -8.24 -1.65
N LEU A 76 -13.00 -6.93 -1.93
CA LEU A 76 -14.17 -6.23 -2.47
C LEU A 76 -15.48 -6.48 -1.69
N VAL A 77 -15.36 -6.81 -0.40
CA VAL A 77 -16.52 -7.06 0.48
C VAL A 77 -17.14 -5.73 0.89
N PHE A 78 -18.48 -5.64 0.83
CA PHE A 78 -19.18 -4.45 1.26
C PHE A 78 -19.07 -4.26 2.77
N LYS A 79 -18.96 -3.01 3.24
CA LYS A 79 -18.58 -2.69 4.63
C LYS A 79 -19.48 -3.31 5.70
N THR A 80 -20.75 -3.57 5.39
CA THR A 80 -21.68 -4.21 6.35
C THR A 80 -21.45 -5.71 6.45
N ASP A 81 -20.79 -6.33 5.48
CA ASP A 81 -20.55 -7.77 5.42
C ASP A 81 -19.13 -8.17 5.84
N LEU A 82 -18.29 -7.21 6.28
CA LEU A 82 -16.92 -7.49 6.74
C LEU A 82 -16.88 -8.47 7.90
N HIS A 83 -17.89 -8.47 8.77
CA HIS A 83 -18.01 -9.40 9.89
C HIS A 83 -18.20 -10.86 9.46
N LYS A 84 -18.53 -11.10 8.18
CA LYS A 84 -18.70 -12.44 7.60
C LYS A 84 -17.41 -12.98 6.97
N ILE A 85 -16.32 -12.22 7.01
CA ILE A 85 -15.00 -12.68 6.53
C ILE A 85 -14.47 -13.72 7.53
N THR A 86 -14.40 -14.97 7.10
CA THR A 86 -14.08 -16.13 7.96
C THR A 86 -12.66 -16.70 7.79
N GLY A 87 -11.85 -16.20 6.84
CA GLY A 87 -10.51 -16.74 6.60
C GLY A 87 -9.81 -16.18 5.35
N ASP A 88 -8.53 -16.52 5.22
CA ASP A 88 -7.45 -15.74 4.60
C ASP A 88 -7.66 -15.35 3.13
N PHE A 89 -7.80 -14.04 2.87
CA PHE A 89 -7.78 -13.45 1.55
C PHE A 89 -6.38 -12.97 1.18
#